data_AF-A0AAU4RUA8-F1
#
_entry.id   AF-A0AAU4RUA8-F1
#
_cell.length_a   1.000
_cell.length_b   1.000
_cell.length_c   1.000
_cell.angle_alpha   90.00
_cell.angle_beta   90.00
_cell.angle_gamma   90.00
#
_symmetry.space_group_name_H-M   'P 1'
#
loop_
_entity.id
_entity.type
_entity.pdbx_description
1 polymer ?
#
loop_
_entity_poly.entity_id
_entity_poly.type
_entity_poly.pdbx_seq_one_letter_code
_entity_poly.pdbx_strand_id
1 'polypeptide(L)'
;MNTGDLWPDPDGAWLRVRRIQTKLHQWAVGDPDRRFDDLYNLVHHPDFLTVAWERVRGNKGARTAGVDRVIPAFIAADADIVAFLKNTREQLKARTFTPLPGRARMIPKPGSGGKLRRLGIPTDMA
;
A
#
# COMPACT_ATOMS: atom_id res chain seq x y z
N MET A 1 8.36 -9.03 28.44
CA MET A 1 7.14 -8.20 28.43
C MET A 1 6.39 -8.54 27.15
N ASN A 2 5.20 -9.12 27.23
CA ASN A 2 4.44 -9.59 26.06
C ASN A 2 3.84 -8.38 25.33
N THR A 3 4.52 -7.88 24.31
CA THR A 3 3.93 -6.96 23.33
C THR A 3 3.00 -7.80 22.45
N GLY A 4 1.76 -7.99 22.89
CA GLY A 4 0.70 -8.38 21.95
C GLY A 4 0.53 -7.21 21.00
N ASP A 5 1.31 -7.20 19.91
CA ASP A 5 1.54 -6.05 19.04
C ASP A 5 0.21 -5.41 18.61
N LEU A 6 -0.12 -4.29 19.26
CA LEU A 6 -1.11 -3.35 18.76
C LEU A 6 -0.58 -2.88 17.41
N TRP A 7 -1.43 -3.00 16.38
CA TRP A 7 -1.09 -2.51 15.06
C TRP A 7 -0.78 -0.99 15.13
N PRO A 8 0.20 -0.47 14.38
CA PRO A 8 0.60 0.92 14.49
C PRO A 8 -0.56 1.90 14.29
N ASP A 9 -0.60 2.93 15.14
CA ASP A 9 -1.49 4.07 14.92
C ASP A 9 -1.10 4.81 13.63
N PRO A 10 -2.07 5.34 12.84
CA PRO A 10 -1.78 5.99 11.57
C PRO A 10 -0.81 7.18 11.64
N ASP A 11 -0.92 8.01 12.67
CA ASP A 11 -0.11 9.24 12.79
C ASP A 11 1.35 8.92 13.13
N GLY A 12 1.56 8.03 14.09
CA GLY A 12 2.86 7.51 14.47
C GLY A 12 3.53 6.74 13.34
N ALA A 13 2.76 5.91 12.62
CA ALA A 13 3.23 5.22 11.42
C ALA A 13 3.70 6.21 10.35
N TRP A 14 2.90 7.25 10.08
CA TRP A 14 3.26 8.30 9.12
C TRP A 14 4.57 9.00 9.48
N LEU A 15 4.76 9.35 10.75
CA LEU A 15 5.99 10.01 11.22
C LEU A 15 7.22 9.11 11.03
N ARG A 16 7.10 7.81 11.35
CA ARG A 16 8.19 6.83 11.18
C ARG A 16 8.51 6.59 9.70
N VAL A 17 7.50 6.40 8.85
CA VAL A 17 7.67 6.26 7.39
C VAL A 17 8.35 7.49 6.80
N ARG A 18 7.91 8.70 7.18
CA ARG A 18 8.50 9.94 6.68
C ARG A 18 9.97 10.08 7.06
N ARG A 19 10.34 9.74 8.30
CA ARG A 19 11.74 9.73 8.75
C ARG A 19 12.60 8.76 7.94
N ILE A 20 12.09 7.56 7.65
CA ILE A 20 12.80 6.58 6.82
C ILE A 20 12.95 7.10 5.39
N GLN A 21 11.88 7.64 4.79
CA GLN A 21 11.92 8.24 3.46
C GLN A 21 12.94 9.38 3.36
N THR A 22 13.00 10.26 4.36
CA THR A 22 14.01 11.33 4.42
C THR A 22 15.43 10.77 4.45
N LYS A 23 15.69 9.73 5.26
CA LYS A 23 17.01 9.08 5.32
C LYS A 23 17.40 8.43 3.99
N LEU A 24 16.48 7.65 3.39
CA LEU A 24 16.69 7.03 2.10
C LEU A 24 16.99 8.07 1.02
N HIS A 25 16.26 9.19 1.01
CA HIS A 25 16.50 10.31 0.10
C HIS A 25 17.89 10.92 0.32
N GLN A 26 18.27 11.24 1.56
CA GLN A 26 19.59 11.81 1.86
C GLN A 26 20.73 10.88 1.43
N TRP A 27 20.59 9.57 1.68
CA TRP A 27 21.58 8.59 1.25
C TRP A 27 21.67 8.46 -0.27
N ALA A 28 20.53 8.43 -0.98
CA ALA A 28 20.52 8.36 -2.43
C ALA A 28 21.10 9.62 -3.09
N VAL A 29 20.93 10.79 -2.47
CA VAL A 29 21.53 12.05 -2.95
C VAL A 29 23.03 12.12 -2.64
N GLY A 30 23.44 11.66 -1.45
CA GLY A 30 24.84 11.71 -1.01
C GLY A 30 25.73 10.65 -1.66
N ASP A 31 25.16 9.55 -2.13
CA ASP A 31 25.86 8.43 -2.76
C ASP A 31 24.99 7.85 -3.90
N PRO A 32 25.14 8.36 -5.14
CA PRO A 32 24.32 7.94 -6.29
C PRO A 32 24.48 6.47 -6.67
N ASP A 33 25.61 5.84 -6.33
CA ASP A 33 25.90 4.43 -6.63
C ASP A 33 25.41 3.49 -5.52
N ARG A 34 24.86 4.05 -4.43
CA ARG A 34 24.35 3.26 -3.30
C ARG A 34 23.20 2.36 -3.72
N ARG A 35 23.33 1.08 -3.36
CA ARG A 35 22.24 0.09 -3.48
C ARG A 35 21.58 -0.14 -2.12
N PHE A 36 20.27 -0.33 -2.12
CA PHE A 36 19.49 -0.65 -0.93
C PHE A 36 19.09 -2.12 -0.96
N ASP A 37 19.80 -2.95 -0.20
CA ASP A 37 19.62 -4.41 -0.25
C ASP A 37 18.37 -4.89 0.51
N ASP A 38 17.76 -4.03 1.33
CA ASP A 38 16.70 -4.40 2.26
C ASP A 38 15.37 -3.63 2.09
N LEU A 39 15.10 -3.11 0.88
CA LEU A 39 13.84 -2.40 0.63
C LEU A 39 12.61 -3.31 0.81
N TYR A 40 12.75 -4.62 0.60
CA TYR A 40 11.65 -5.56 0.75
C TYR A 40 11.13 -5.61 2.19
N ASN A 41 12.01 -5.41 3.19
CA ASN A 41 11.57 -5.34 4.59
C ASN A 41 10.67 -4.14 4.87
N LEU A 42 10.79 -3.05 4.10
CA LEU A 42 9.89 -1.90 4.21
C LEU A 42 8.50 -2.22 3.65
N VAL A 43 8.40 -3.06 2.61
CA VAL A 43 7.13 -3.39 1.95
C VAL A 43 6.16 -4.08 2.90
N HIS A 44 6.65 -4.95 3.78
CA HIS A 44 5.84 -5.67 4.78
C HIS A 44 5.94 -5.09 6.20
N HIS A 45 6.60 -3.94 6.35
CA HIS A 45 6.71 -3.28 7.64
C HIS A 45 5.33 -2.74 8.06
N PRO A 46 4.86 -2.99 9.30
CA PRO A 46 3.54 -2.54 9.76
C PRO A 46 3.26 -1.06 9.51
N ASP A 47 4.22 -0.16 9.81
CA ASP A 47 4.06 1.27 9.55
C ASP A 47 3.84 1.62 8.07
N PHE A 48 4.55 0.94 7.16
CA PHE A 48 4.40 1.19 5.73
C PHE A 48 3.07 0.66 5.21
N LEU A 49 2.62 -0.50 5.70
CA LEU A 49 1.30 -1.05 5.38
C LEU A 49 0.17 -0.14 5.88
N THR A 50 0.29 0.40 7.10
CA THR A 50 -0.68 1.40 7.62
C THR A 50 -0.75 2.63 6.73
N VAL A 51 0.40 3.22 6.38
CA VAL A 51 0.43 4.42 5.54
C VAL A 51 -0.07 4.14 4.11
N ALA A 52 0.22 2.96 3.56
CA ALA A 52 -0.29 2.54 2.27
C ALA A 52 -1.81 2.41 2.29
N TRP A 53 -2.37 1.74 3.30
CA TRP A 53 -3.81 1.60 3.50
C TRP A 53 -4.53 2.94 3.58
N GLU A 54 -4.02 3.87 4.41
CA GLU A 54 -4.59 5.21 4.55
C GLU A 54 -4.62 6.00 3.23
N ARG A 55 -3.60 5.81 2.38
CA ARG A 55 -3.59 6.41 1.04
C ARG A 55 -4.60 5.74 0.12
N VAL A 56 -4.70 4.41 0.12
CA VAL A 56 -5.60 3.70 -0.80
C VAL A 56 -7.06 3.91 -0.44
N ARG A 57 -7.43 3.85 0.86
CA ARG A 57 -8.82 4.13 1.30
C ARG A 57 -9.27 5.56 0.96
N GLY A 58 -8.33 6.51 0.87
CA GLY A 58 -8.60 7.90 0.50
C GLY A 58 -8.67 8.17 -1.02
N ASN A 59 -8.29 7.21 -1.86
CA ASN A 59 -8.28 7.40 -3.31
C ASN A 59 -9.70 7.50 -3.90
N LYS A 60 -9.87 8.27 -4.98
CA LYS A 60 -11.14 8.36 -5.74
C LYS A 60 -11.67 6.99 -6.20
N GLY A 61 -10.79 5.99 -6.33
CA GLY A 61 -11.10 4.61 -6.69
C GLY A 61 -11.48 3.70 -5.52
N ALA A 62 -11.41 4.14 -4.26
CA ALA A 62 -11.63 3.31 -3.07
C ALA A 62 -13.04 2.68 -2.96
N ARG A 63 -14.00 3.18 -3.74
CA ARG A 63 -15.37 2.64 -3.87
C ARG A 63 -15.55 1.70 -5.07
N THR A 64 -14.51 1.52 -5.88
CA THR A 64 -14.51 0.54 -6.97
C THR A 64 -14.00 -0.77 -6.39
N ALA A 65 -14.80 -1.83 -6.51
CA ALA A 65 -14.35 -3.16 -6.15
C ALA A 65 -13.07 -3.50 -6.91
N GLY A 66 -12.04 -3.92 -6.17
CA GLY A 66 -10.91 -4.61 -6.76
C GLY A 66 -11.35 -5.88 -7.49
N VAL A 67 -10.42 -6.55 -8.16
CA VAL A 67 -10.70 -7.84 -8.83
C VAL A 67 -11.05 -8.94 -7.81
N ASP A 68 -10.56 -8.80 -6.59
CA ASP A 68 -10.87 -9.55 -5.37
C ASP A 68 -12.29 -9.30 -4.80
N ARG A 69 -13.05 -8.37 -5.39
CA ARG A 69 -14.35 -7.89 -4.88
C ARG A 69 -14.25 -7.16 -3.53
N VAL A 70 -13.05 -6.89 -3.03
CA VAL A 70 -12.84 -6.08 -1.83
C VAL A 70 -12.98 -4.61 -2.24
N ILE A 71 -13.75 -3.89 -1.44
CA ILE A 71 -13.93 -2.45 -1.58
C ILE A 71 -13.29 -1.86 -0.34
N PRO A 72 -12.15 -1.16 -0.44
CA PRO A 72 -11.48 -0.57 0.71
C PRO A 72 -12.42 0.30 1.57
N ALA A 73 -13.38 0.99 0.93
CA ALA A 73 -14.40 1.76 1.63
C ALA A 73 -15.40 0.95 2.48
N PHE A 74 -15.43 -0.38 2.34
CA PHE A 74 -16.29 -1.30 3.12
C PHE A 74 -15.54 -2.02 4.24
N ILE A 75 -14.20 -1.94 4.29
CA ILE A 75 -13.42 -2.34 5.46
C ILE A 75 -13.34 -1.11 6.39
N ALA A 76 -14.34 -0.95 7.25
CA ALA A 76 -14.52 0.25 8.06
C ALA A 76 -14.25 0.04 9.55
N ALA A 77 -14.34 -1.20 10.05
CA ALA A 77 -14.04 -1.50 11.43
C ALA A 77 -12.52 -1.66 11.63
N ASP A 78 -11.97 -1.02 12.67
CA ASP A 78 -10.53 -1.07 12.95
C ASP A 78 -10.01 -2.50 13.10
N ALA A 79 -10.81 -3.40 13.69
CA ALA A 79 -10.47 -4.81 13.82
C ALA A 79 -10.31 -5.51 12.45
N ASP A 80 -11.18 -5.21 11.49
CA ASP A 80 -11.14 -5.80 10.15
C ASP A 80 -9.94 -5.26 9.35
N ILE A 81 -9.64 -3.96 9.49
CA ILE A 81 -8.44 -3.33 8.91
C ILE A 81 -7.18 -4.00 9.45
N VAL A 82 -7.08 -4.16 10.77
CA VAL A 82 -5.91 -4.80 11.39
C VAL A 82 -5.77 -6.25 10.93
N ALA A 83 -6.86 -7.02 10.86
CA ALA A 83 -6.84 -8.40 10.39
C ALA A 83 -6.36 -8.49 8.93
N PHE A 84 -6.90 -7.63 8.05
CA PHE A 84 -6.51 -7.53 6.65
C PHE A 84 -5.01 -7.22 6.50
N LEU A 85 -4.50 -6.20 7.20
CA LEU A 85 -3.10 -5.80 7.10
C LEU A 85 -2.15 -6.84 7.71
N LYS A 86 -2.58 -7.57 8.75
CA LYS A 86 -1.81 -8.71 9.29
C LYS A 86 -1.69 -9.84 8.27
N ASN A 87 -2.78 -10.23 7.61
CA ASN A 87 -2.75 -11.29 6.60
C ASN A 87 -1.91 -10.89 5.37
N THR A 88 -2.08 -9.65 4.88
CA THR A 88 -1.22 -9.02 3.87
C THR A 88 0.26 -9.13 4.24
N ARG A 89 0.61 -8.74 5.48
CA ARG A 89 1.99 -8.79 5.97
C ARG A 89 2.53 -10.21 5.98
N GLU A 90 1.75 -11.17 6.46
CA GLU A 90 2.17 -12.58 6.54
C GLU A 90 2.47 -13.14 5.14
N GLN A 91 1.61 -12.88 4.16
CA GLN A 91 1.81 -13.32 2.78
C GLN A 91 3.01 -12.66 2.10
N LEU A 92 3.22 -11.35 2.34
CA LEU A 92 4.43 -10.67 1.87
C LEU A 92 5.68 -11.26 2.50
N LYS A 93 5.70 -11.46 3.82
CA LYS A 93 6.85 -12.05 4.52
C LYS A 93 7.16 -13.46 4.04
N ALA A 94 6.12 -14.26 3.79
CA ALA A 94 6.24 -15.61 3.25
C ALA A 94 6.55 -15.63 1.74
N ARG A 95 6.54 -14.47 1.07
CA ARG A 95 6.65 -14.33 -0.40
C ARG A 95 5.61 -15.15 -1.17
N THR A 96 4.44 -15.35 -0.58
CA THR A 96 3.30 -16.07 -1.17
C THR A 96 2.26 -15.13 -1.74
N PHE A 97 2.38 -13.82 -1.48
CA PHE A 97 1.47 -12.85 -2.05
C PHE A 97 1.47 -12.92 -3.58
N THR A 98 0.31 -13.24 -4.14
CA THR A 98 0.09 -13.29 -5.58
C THR A 98 -0.92 -12.22 -5.96
N PRO A 99 -0.52 -11.14 -6.65
CA PRO A 99 -1.47 -10.15 -7.11
C PRO A 99 -2.41 -10.78 -8.16
N LEU A 100 -3.72 -10.62 -7.97
CA LEU A 100 -4.69 -11.03 -8.97
C LEU A 100 -4.46 -10.25 -10.28
N PRO A 101 -4.69 -10.86 -11.46
CA PRO A 101 -4.49 -10.19 -12.74
C PRO A 101 -5.36 -8.92 -12.81
N GLY A 102 -4.70 -7.77 -12.97
CA GLY A 102 -5.34 -6.46 -12.91
C GLY A 102 -6.42 -6.29 -13.99
N ARG A 103 -7.57 -5.72 -13.61
CA ARG A 103 -8.58 -5.27 -14.57
C ARG A 103 -8.09 -4.00 -15.24
N ALA A 104 -7.98 -4.02 -16.56
CA ALA A 104 -7.75 -2.83 -17.35
C ALA A 104 -9.09 -2.12 -17.60
N ARG A 105 -9.22 -0.87 -17.14
CA ARG A 105 -10.37 -0.03 -17.50
C ARG A 105 -9.90 1.07 -18.45
N MET A 106 -10.67 1.29 -19.50
CA MET A 106 -10.50 2.44 -20.37
C MET A 106 -11.20 3.64 -19.74
N ILE A 107 -10.45 4.72 -19.48
CA ILE A 107 -11.00 5.97 -18.95
C ILE A 107 -10.75 7.12 -19.93
N PRO A 108 -11.68 8.08 -20.05
CA PRO A 108 -11.47 9.26 -20.90
C PRO A 108 -10.21 10.02 -20.50
N LYS A 109 -9.41 10.42 -21.47
CA LYS A 109 -8.31 11.36 -21.24
C LYS A 109 -8.88 12.79 -21.24
N PRO A 110 -8.75 13.53 -20.13
CA PRO A 110 -9.29 14.89 -20.03
C PRO A 110 -8.77 15.77 -21.17
N GLY A 111 -9.65 16.56 -21.80
CA GLY A 111 -9.29 17.51 -22.85
C GLY A 111 -8.94 16.92 -24.22
N SER A 112 -9.23 15.64 -24.49
CA SER A 112 -8.78 14.97 -25.73
C SER A 112 -9.88 14.33 -26.57
N GLY A 113 -11.03 15.00 -26.70
CA GLY A 113 -12.04 14.68 -27.72
C GLY A 113 -12.45 13.20 -27.78
N GLY A 114 -12.64 12.55 -26.64
CA GLY A 114 -13.08 11.15 -26.56
C GLY A 114 -11.98 10.09 -26.58
N LYS A 115 -10.69 10.44 -26.66
CA LYS A 115 -9.60 9.46 -26.55
C LYS A 115 -9.56 8.82 -25.16
N LEU A 116 -9.46 7.49 -25.13
CA LEU A 116 -9.40 6.71 -23.90
C LEU A 116 -7.94 6.38 -23.55
N ARG A 117 -7.60 6.37 -22.26
CA ARG A 117 -6.34 5.83 -21.73
C ARG A 117 -6.60 4.55 -20.94
N ARG A 118 -5.70 3.58 -21.05
CA ARG A 118 -5.73 2.35 -20.24
C ARG A 118 -5.28 2.70 -18.82
N LEU A 119 -6.14 2.44 -17.84
CA LEU A 119 -5.79 2.49 -16.43
C LEU A 119 -5.64 1.05 -15.91
N GLY A 120 -4.43 0.67 -15.51
CA GLY A 120 -4.20 -0.52 -14.71
C GLY A 120 -4.63 -0.24 -13.28
N ILE A 121 -5.56 -1.01 -12.74
CA ILE A 121 -6.01 -0.90 -11.35
C ILE A 121 -5.24 -1.99 -10.56
N PRO A 122 -4.27 -1.62 -9.70
CA PRO A 122 -3.52 -2.59 -8.89
C PRO A 122 -4.31 -3.04 -7.65
N THR A 123 -3.94 -4.22 -7.14
CA THR A 123 -4.54 -4.98 -6.02
C THR A 123 -4.00 -4.53 -4.66
N ASP A 124 -4.82 -4.57 -3.60
CA ASP A 124 -4.40 -4.55 -2.19
C ASP A 124 -4.80 -5.88 -1.53
N MET A 125 -3.89 -6.57 -0.84
CA MET A 125 -3.99 -8.02 -0.55
C MET A 125 -5.06 -8.40 0.48
N ALA A 126 -5.83 -9.46 0.18
CA ALA A 126 -6.20 -10.44 1.20
C ALA A 126 -4.90 -11.02 1.75
#